data_AF-A0A952EZ53-F1
#
_entry.id   AF-A0A952EZ53-F1
#
_cell.length_a   1.000
_cell.length_b   1.000
_cell.length_c   1.000
_cell.angle_alpha   90.00
_cell.angle_beta   90.00
_cell.angle_gamma   90.00
#
_symmetry.space_group_name_H-M   'P 1'
#
loop_
_entity.id
_entity.type
_entity.pdbx_description
1 polymer ?
#
loop_
_entity_poly.entity_id
_entity_poly.type
_entity_poly.pdbx_seq_one_letter_code
_entity_poly.pdbx_strand_id
1 'polypeptide(L)' 'RPVGGIIEVAGPDRYPLDDLVRARLRAQGDTTRRVVTDPQARYFGVVLDDHTLVPASTATLFATRFEDWLIDNAPAPVR' A
#
# COMPACT_ATOMS: atom_id res chain seq x y z
N ARG A 1 11.33 -6.68 26.59
CA ARG A 1 11.07 -5.34 27.17
C ARG A 1 10.48 -4.47 26.07
N PRO A 2 9.42 -3.67 26.31
CA PRO A 2 8.88 -2.74 25.30
C PRO A 2 9.95 -1.73 24.88
N VAL A 3 9.96 -1.35 23.60
CA VAL A 3 10.97 -0.44 23.06
C VAL A 3 10.79 1.02 23.49
N GLY A 4 9.58 1.43 23.90
CA GLY A 4 9.33 2.80 24.36
C GLY A 4 9.51 3.86 23.27
N GLY A 5 9.38 3.49 21.99
CA GLY A 5 9.56 4.36 20.84
C GLY A 5 8.84 3.83 19.60
N ILE A 6 9.06 4.49 18.46
CA ILE A 6 8.49 4.11 17.17
C ILE A 6 9.41 3.10 16.49
N ILE A 7 8.81 2.03 15.95
CA ILE A 7 9.48 1.10 15.03
C ILE A 7 8.70 1.13 13.73
N GLU A 8 9.41 1.34 12.63
CA GLU A 8 8.85 1.22 11.30
C GLU A 8 9.17 -0.16 10.72
N VAL A 9 8.17 -0.76 10.07
CA VAL A 9 8.25 -2.06 9.42
C VAL A 9 7.68 -1.97 8.02
N ALA A 10 8.23 -2.73 7.08
CA ALA A 10 7.76 -2.73 5.69
C ALA A 10 7.97 -4.07 5.00
N GLY A 11 7.34 -4.24 3.84
CA GLY A 11 7.68 -5.29 2.89
C GLY A 11 8.96 -4.96 2.10
N PRO A 12 9.39 -5.84 1.18
CA PRO A 12 10.64 -5.67 0.46
C PRO A 12 10.57 -4.61 -0.64
N ASP A 13 9.36 -4.27 -1.10
CA ASP A 13 9.12 -3.41 -2.26
C ASP A 13 8.38 -2.11 -1.86
N ARG A 14 8.68 -1.02 -2.59
CA ARG A 14 7.95 0.25 -2.50
C ARG A 14 7.05 0.42 -3.71
N TYR A 15 5.85 0.95 -3.49
CA TYR A 15 4.85 1.12 -4.54
C TYR A 15 4.23 2.52 -4.48
N PRO A 16 3.89 3.11 -5.63
CA PRO A 16 2.90 4.16 -5.70
C PRO A 16 1.56 3.69 -5.10
N LEU A 17 0.87 4.56 -4.38
CA LEU A 17 -0.39 4.20 -3.71
C LEU A 17 -1.48 3.79 -4.72
N ASP A 18 -1.53 4.44 -5.88
CA ASP A 18 -2.47 4.11 -6.96
C ASP A 18 -2.22 2.71 -7.54
N ASP A 19 -0.98 2.25 -7.59
CA ASP A 19 -0.64 0.89 -8.02
C ASP A 19 -1.13 -0.17 -7.02
N LEU A 20 -0.98 0.08 -5.71
CA LEU A 20 -1.53 -0.81 -4.67
C LEU A 20 -3.06 -0.94 -4.81
N VAL A 21 -3.75 0.19 -5.04
CA VAL A 21 -5.20 0.21 -5.24
C VAL A 21 -5.59 -0.55 -6.51
N ARG A 22 -4.88 -0.33 -7.64
CA ARG A 22 -5.14 -1.08 -8.89
C ARG A 22 -4.97 -2.58 -8.69
N ALA A 23 -3.86 -3.01 -8.07
CA ALA A 23 -3.60 -4.43 -7.81
C ALA A 23 -4.69 -5.05 -6.92
N ARG A 24 -5.10 -4.32 -5.87
CA ARG A 24 -6.18 -4.74 -4.97
C ARG A 24 -7.52 -4.94 -5.68
N LEU A 25 -7.92 -3.99 -6.54
CA LEU A 25 -9.16 -4.05 -7.31
C LEU A 25 -9.16 -5.20 -8.31
N ARG A 26 -8.04 -5.39 -9.03
CA ARG A 26 -7.88 -6.54 -9.94
C ARG A 26 -7.98 -7.87 -9.20
N ALA A 27 -7.34 -7.99 -8.03
CA ALA A 27 -7.44 -9.18 -7.19
C ALA A 27 -8.86 -9.46 -6.68
N GLN A 28 -9.74 -8.44 -6.66
CA GLN A 28 -11.17 -8.55 -6.33
C GLN A 28 -12.05 -8.93 -7.53
N GLY A 29 -11.48 -9.02 -8.74
CA GLY A 29 -12.24 -9.13 -9.99
C GLY A 29 -12.89 -7.81 -10.43
N ASP A 30 -12.60 -6.69 -9.75
CA ASP A 30 -13.13 -5.39 -10.13
C ASP A 30 -12.30 -4.76 -11.23
N THR A 31 -12.80 -4.91 -12.46
CA THR A 31 -12.16 -4.39 -13.68
C THR A 31 -12.88 -3.17 -14.26
N THR A 32 -13.98 -2.74 -13.65
CA THR A 32 -14.81 -1.65 -14.17
C THR A 32 -14.41 -0.30 -13.58
N ARG A 33 -13.97 -0.26 -12.31
CA ARG A 33 -13.51 0.97 -11.68
C ARG A 33 -12.12 1.37 -12.22
N ARG A 34 -12.01 2.62 -12.68
CA ARG A 34 -10.74 3.22 -13.10
C ARG A 34 -10.06 3.94 -11.94
N VAL A 35 -8.83 3.56 -11.63
CA VAL A 35 -7.97 4.32 -10.72
C VAL A 35 -7.34 5.48 -11.49
N VAL A 36 -7.62 6.70 -11.04
CA VAL A 36 -7.09 7.95 -11.61
C VAL A 36 -6.11 8.56 -10.61
N THR A 37 -4.89 8.79 -11.05
CA THR A 37 -3.83 9.43 -10.26
C THR A 37 -3.97 10.94 -10.39
N ASP A 38 -4.03 11.63 -9.24
CA ASP A 38 -4.02 13.09 -9.16
C ASP A 38 -3.01 13.51 -8.08
N PRO A 39 -1.83 14.05 -8.47
CA PRO A 39 -0.82 14.52 -7.52
C PRO A 39 -1.27 15.66 -6.61
N GLN A 40 -2.42 16.28 -6.85
CA GLN A 40 -3.01 17.32 -6.01
C GLN A 40 -4.19 16.82 -5.17
N ALA A 41 -4.57 15.55 -5.33
CA ALA A 41 -5.56 14.93 -4.46
C ALA A 41 -5.05 14.87 -3.02
N ARG A 42 -5.92 15.24 -2.09
CA ARG A 42 -5.57 15.30 -0.66
C ARG A 42 -5.81 13.95 0.01
N TYR A 43 -4.80 13.45 0.71
CA TYR A 43 -4.91 12.35 1.66
C TYR A 43 -5.20 12.92 3.05
N PHE A 44 -6.42 12.71 3.57
CA PHE A 44 -6.90 13.31 4.82
C PHE A 44 -6.62 14.83 4.95
N GLY A 45 -6.85 15.57 3.86
CA GLY A 45 -6.71 17.03 3.84
C GLY A 45 -5.31 17.55 3.49
N VAL A 46 -4.33 16.67 3.32
CA VAL A 46 -2.93 17.02 3.00
C VAL A 46 -2.54 16.50 1.62
N VAL A 47 -1.84 17.31 0.82
CA VAL A 47 -1.23 16.84 -0.43
C VAL A 47 0.06 16.12 -0.08
N LEU A 48 0.20 14.88 -0.55
CA LEU A 48 1.37 14.05 -0.27
C LEU A 48 2.43 14.21 -1.36
N ASP A 49 3.68 13.99 -0.99
CA ASP A 49 4.77 13.71 -1.94
C ASP A 49 5.11 12.20 -1.95
N ASP A 50 6.01 11.82 -2.86
CA ASP A 50 6.45 10.42 -3.06
C ASP A 50 7.24 9.83 -1.87
N HIS A 51 7.53 10.64 -0.85
CA HIS A 51 8.22 10.23 0.37
C HIS A 51 7.30 10.15 1.58
N THR A 52 6.05 10.58 1.45
CA THR A 52 5.07 10.52 2.52
C THR A 52 4.39 9.15 2.59
N LEU A 53 4.09 8.68 3.81
CA LEU A 53 3.63 7.30 4.08
C LEU A 53 4.62 6.21 3.66
N VAL A 54 5.87 6.58 3.39
CA VAL A 54 6.96 5.65 3.11
C VAL A 54 7.81 5.53 4.37
N PRO A 55 8.10 4.30 4.83
CA PRO A 55 8.95 4.11 5.98
C PRO A 55 10.38 4.60 5.71
N ALA A 56 11.04 5.09 6.75
CA ALA A 56 12.44 5.50 6.72
C ALA A 56 13.34 4.36 6.23
N SER A 57 14.53 4.72 5.74
CA SER A 57 15.53 3.75 5.27
C SER A 57 16.01 2.79 6.36
N THR A 58 15.75 3.09 7.63
CA THR A 58 16.09 2.25 8.79
C THR A 58 14.97 1.29 9.19
N ALA A 59 13.87 1.23 8.44
CA ALA A 59 12.76 0.33 8.75
C ALA A 59 13.18 -1.14 8.65
N THR A 60 12.57 -1.96 9.51
CA THR A 60 12.78 -3.40 9.45
C THR A 60 11.96 -3.98 8.29
N LEU A 61 12.65 -4.57 7.32
CA LEU A 61 12.02 -5.17 6.15
C LEU A 61 11.72 -6.64 6.39
N PHE A 62 10.52 -7.07 6.04
CA PHE A 62 10.09 -8.47 5.99
C PHE A 62 9.97 -8.93 4.53
N ALA A 63 9.96 -10.25 4.32
CA ALA A 63 10.03 -10.83 2.97
C ALA A 63 8.68 -10.87 2.22
N THR A 64 7.56 -10.65 2.91
CA THR A 64 6.22 -10.74 2.30
C THR A 64 6.02 -9.61 1.29
N ARG A 65 5.85 -9.97 0.02
CA ARG A 65 5.48 -9.03 -1.05
C ARG A 65 3.98 -8.76 -1.01
N PHE A 66 3.56 -7.63 -1.55
CA PHE A 66 2.14 -7.27 -1.56
C PHE A 66 1.30 -8.24 -2.40
N GLU A 67 1.85 -8.71 -3.53
CA GLU A 67 1.16 -9.64 -4.41
C GLU A 67 0.96 -11.01 -3.75
N ASP A 68 1.99 -11.52 -3.06
CA ASP A 68 1.91 -12.78 -2.32
C ASP A 68 0.82 -12.69 -1.23
N TRP A 69 0.81 -11.59 -0.48
CA TRP A 69 -0.22 -11.34 0.53
C TRP A 69 -1.64 -11.28 -0.07
N LEU A 70 -1.80 -10.65 -1.25
CA LEU A 70 -3.09 -10.59 -1.94
C LEU A 70 -3.60 -11.97 -2.40
N ILE A 71 -2.69 -12.88 -2.78
CA ILE A 71 -3.05 -14.26 -3.15
C ILE A 71 -3.54 -15.01 -1.91
N ASP A 72 -2.80 -14.93 -0.81
CA ASP A 72 -3.12 -15.63 0.44
C ASP A 72 -4.38 -15.06 1.12
N ASN A 73 -4.67 -13.78 0.91
CA ASN A 73 -5.77 -13.04 1.54
C ASN A 73 -6.78 -12.53 0.51
N ALA A 74 -6.89 -13.21 -0.62
CA ALA A 74 -7.80 -12.82 -1.69
C ALA A 74 -9.20 -12.63 -1.10
N PRO A 75 -9.78 -11.42 -1.18
CA PRO A 75 -11.10 -11.19 -0.63
C PRO A 75 -12.15 -11.90 -1.49
N ALA A 76 -13.35 -12.02 -0.93
CA ALA A 76 -14.51 -12.37 -1.72
C ALA A 76 -14.63 -11.43 -2.94
N PRO A 77 -14.95 -11.96 -4.14
CA PRO A 77 -15.21 -11.14 -5.32
C PRO A 77 -16.30 -10.11 -5.04
N VAL A 78 -16.14 -8.90 -5.60
CA VAL A 78 -17.21 -7.89 -5.56
C VAL A 78 -18.34 -8.37 -6.47
N ARG A 79 -19.58 -8.38 -5.95
CA ARG A 79 -20.79 -8.75 -6.69
C ARG A 79 -21.24 -7.67 -7.65
#